data_AF-A0A800GJ89-F1
#
_entry.id   AF-A0A800GJ89-F1
#
_cell.length_a   1.000
_cell.length_b   1.000
_cell.length_c   1.000
_cell.angle_alpha   90.00
_cell.angle_beta   90.00
_cell.angle_gamma   90.00
#
_symmetry.space_group_name_H-M   'P 1'
#
loop_
_entity.id
_entity.type
_entity.pdbx_description
1 polymer ?
#
loop_
_entity_poly.entity_id
_entity_poly.type
_entity_poly.pdbx_seq_one_letter_code
_entity_poly.pdbx_strand_id
1 'polypeptide(L)'
;MQQAVDKGYTLIELMIVVAIIGILASISYPAYQGYVLRAKRGDAKVALLRAQLMQEKFRANHVAYGTTLAAMGVARTSSGGYYTVAISG
;
A
#
# COMPACT_ATOMS: atom_id res chain seq x y z
N MET A 1 44.23 -6.41 -43.12
CA MET A 1 42.98 -5.90 -42.53
C MET A 1 42.52 -6.91 -41.50
N GLN A 2 42.76 -6.65 -40.22
CA GLN A 2 42.23 -7.49 -39.13
C GLN A 2 40.71 -7.25 -39.07
N GLN A 3 39.92 -8.27 -39.41
CA GLN A 3 38.48 -8.21 -39.27
C GLN A 3 38.16 -8.24 -37.76
N ALA A 4 37.55 -7.17 -37.25
CA ALA A 4 36.94 -7.19 -35.94
C ALA A 4 35.73 -8.13 -36.01
N VAL A 5 35.83 -9.28 -35.36
CA VAL A 5 34.70 -10.21 -35.21
C VAL A 5 33.75 -9.58 -34.20
N ASP A 6 32.60 -9.09 -34.65
CA ASP A 6 31.51 -8.68 -33.77
C ASP A 6 31.04 -9.91 -32.99
N LYS A 7 31.30 -9.92 -31.67
CA LYS A 7 30.87 -10.99 -30.77
C LYS A 7 29.38 -10.80 -30.45
N GLY A 8 28.53 -11.62 -31.05
CA GLY A 8 27.13 -11.74 -30.66
C GLY A 8 26.94 -12.49 -29.34
N TYR A 9 25.84 -12.20 -28.64
CA TYR A 9 25.43 -12.95 -27.45
C TYR A 9 24.87 -14.33 -27.82
N THR A 10 25.10 -15.32 -26.97
CA THR A 10 24.61 -16.68 -27.14
C THR A 10 23.21 -16.87 -26.55
N LEU A 11 22.46 -17.85 -27.08
CA LEU A 11 21.16 -18.23 -26.50
C LEU A 11 21.30 -18.75 -25.06
N ILE A 12 22.42 -19.38 -24.73
CA ILE A 12 22.68 -19.89 -23.38
C ILE A 12 22.89 -18.75 -22.37
N GLU A 13 23.57 -17.67 -22.77
CA GLU A 13 23.68 -16.47 -21.93
C GLU A 13 22.31 -15.86 -21.63
N LEU A 14 21.44 -15.77 -22.64
CA LEU A 14 20.09 -15.27 -22.45
C LEU A 14 19.27 -16.16 -21.49
N MET A 15 19.36 -17.49 -21.62
CA MET A 15 18.66 -18.44 -20.74
C MET A 15 19.09 -18.28 -19.28
N ILE A 16 20.39 -18.10 -19.03
CA ILE A 16 20.92 -17.88 -17.67
C ILE A 16 20.40 -16.55 -17.10
N VAL A 17 20.41 -15.47 -17.89
CA VAL A 17 19.89 -14.17 -17.45
C VAL A 17 18.41 -14.27 -17.07
N VAL A 18 17.59 -14.93 -17.88
CA VAL A 18 16.17 -15.12 -17.59
C VAL A 18 15.97 -15.97 -16.33
N ALA A 19 16.77 -17.03 -16.14
CA ALA A 19 16.71 -17.85 -14.93
C ALA A 19 17.02 -17.03 -13.66
N ILE A 20 18.06 -16.18 -13.70
CA ILE A 20 18.41 -15.30 -12.57
C ILE A 20 17.28 -14.30 -12.28
N ILE A 21 16.74 -13.64 -13.31
CA ILE A 21 15.62 -12.70 -13.17
C ILE A 21 14.40 -13.40 -12.57
N GLY A 22 14.08 -14.62 -13.00
CA GLY A 22 12.96 -15.41 -12.47
C GLY A 22 13.10 -15.69 -10.97
N ILE A 23 14.30 -16.08 -10.52
CA ILE A 23 14.59 -16.32 -9.11
C ILE A 23 14.41 -15.02 -8.31
N LEU A 24 15.03 -13.92 -8.76
CA LEU A 24 14.93 -12.62 -8.07
C LEU A 24 13.49 -12.09 -8.02
N ALA A 25 12.73 -12.23 -9.12
CA ALA A 25 11.36 -11.77 -9.22
C ALA A 25 10.44 -12.50 -8.24
N SER A 26 10.63 -13.82 -8.07
CA SER A 26 9.82 -14.64 -7.16
C SER A 26 9.88 -14.17 -5.69
N ILE A 27 11.00 -13.62 -5.26
CA ILE A 27 11.20 -13.09 -3.91
C ILE A 27 10.84 -11.59 -3.85
N SER A 28 11.29 -10.82 -4.84
CA SER A 28 11.20 -9.36 -4.83
C SER A 28 9.76 -8.87 -5.00
N TYR A 29 8.97 -9.53 -5.83
CA TYR A 29 7.59 -9.13 -6.10
C TYR A 29 6.68 -9.18 -4.86
N PRO A 30 6.56 -10.31 -4.12
CA PRO A 30 5.75 -10.35 -2.90
C PRO A 30 6.30 -9.44 -1.80
N ALA A 31 7.63 -9.29 -1.70
CA ALA A 31 8.25 -8.39 -0.73
C ALA A 31 7.86 -6.92 -0.97
N TYR A 32 7.88 -6.47 -2.23
CA TYR A 32 7.44 -5.13 -2.62
C TYR A 32 5.94 -4.91 -2.35
N GLN A 33 5.10 -5.89 -2.69
CA GLN A 33 3.67 -5.81 -2.36
C GLN A 33 3.44 -5.67 -0.85
N GLY A 34 4.17 -6.43 -0.03
CA GLY A 34 4.12 -6.32 1.43
C GLY A 34 4.59 -4.95 1.95
N TYR A 35 5.61 -4.36 1.34
CA TYR A 35 6.06 -3.00 1.65
C TYR A 35 4.97 -1.95 1.36
N VAL A 36 4.39 -1.98 0.15
CA VAL A 36 3.31 -1.06 -0.23
C VAL A 36 2.10 -1.23 0.68
N LEU A 37 1.73 -2.46 1.03
CA LEU A 37 0.63 -2.72 1.96
C LEU A 37 0.90 -2.15 3.35
N ARG A 38 2.12 -2.28 3.88
CA ARG A 38 2.53 -1.67 5.16
C ARG A 38 2.44 -0.15 5.12
N ALA A 39 2.89 0.48 4.03
CA ALA A 39 2.76 1.91 3.84
C ALA A 39 1.28 2.36 3.83
N LYS A 40 0.44 1.66 3.06
CA LYS A 40 -1.02 1.90 3.02
C LYS A 40 -1.66 1.71 4.41
N ARG A 41 -1.28 0.70 5.19
CA ARG A 41 -1.77 0.51 6.57
C ARG A 41 -1.43 1.69 7.49
N GLY A 42 -0.36 2.44 7.23
CA GLY A 42 -0.07 3.69 7.92
C GLY A 42 -1.18 4.72 7.74
N ASP A 43 -1.66 4.90 6.51
CA ASP A 43 -2.79 5.79 6.18
C ASP A 43 -4.09 5.33 6.85
N ALA A 44 -4.35 4.01 6.90
CA ALA A 44 -5.49 3.46 7.64
C ALA A 44 -5.44 3.81 9.14
N LYS A 45 -4.26 3.66 9.79
CA LYS A 45 -4.09 4.01 11.21
C LYS A 45 -4.36 5.48 11.46
N VAL A 46 -3.85 6.37 10.61
CA VAL A 46 -4.10 7.81 10.72
C VAL A 46 -5.59 8.12 10.58
N ALA A 47 -6.29 7.49 9.63
CA ALA A 47 -7.72 7.66 9.45
C ALA A 47 -8.52 7.21 10.69
N LEU A 48 -8.17 6.07 11.29
CA LEU A 48 -8.82 5.56 12.50
C LEU A 48 -8.55 6.47 13.72
N LEU A 49 -7.33 6.94 13.92
CA LEU A 49 -7.00 7.86 15.01
C LEU A 49 -7.76 9.19 14.88
N ARG A 50 -7.90 9.72 13.66
CA ARG A 50 -8.75 10.89 13.40
C ARG A 50 -10.21 10.62 13.75
N ALA A 51 -10.75 9.45 13.36
CA ALA A 51 -12.12 9.08 13.70
C ALA A 51 -12.32 8.98 15.23
N GLN A 52 -11.35 8.43 15.97
CA GLN A 52 -11.36 8.38 17.43
C GLN A 52 -11.40 9.78 18.05
N LEU A 53 -10.51 10.70 17.63
CA LEU A 53 -10.50 12.07 18.13
C LEU A 53 -11.82 12.79 17.88
N MET A 54 -12.43 12.54 16.71
CA MET A 54 -13.74 13.12 16.39
C MET A 54 -14.88 12.49 17.19
N GLN A 55 -14.79 11.21 17.57
CA GLN A 55 -15.72 10.61 18.53
C GLN A 55 -15.62 11.26 19.91
N GLU A 56 -14.41 11.48 20.41
CA GLU A 56 -14.17 12.15 21.70
C GLU A 56 -14.69 13.60 21.67
N LYS A 57 -14.44 14.33 20.57
CA LYS A 57 -15.00 15.67 20.34
C LYS A 57 -16.53 15.65 20.28
N PHE A 58 -17.12 14.67 19.60
CA PHE A 58 -18.57 14.53 19.51
C PHE A 58 -19.18 14.30 20.90
N ARG A 59 -18.51 13.50 21.74
CA ARG A 59 -18.90 13.22 23.13
C ARG A 59 -18.82 14.38 24.09
N ALA A 60 -17.88 15.30 23.88
CA ALA A 60 -17.84 16.52 24.69
C ALA A 60 -19.13 17.35 24.55
N ASN A 61 -19.81 17.25 23.40
CA ASN A 61 -21.02 18.01 23.09
C ASN A 61 -22.32 17.18 23.15
N HIS A 62 -22.23 15.85 23.25
CA HIS A 62 -23.38 14.96 23.19
C HIS A 62 -23.28 13.85 24.24
N VAL A 63 -24.43 13.46 24.79
CA VAL A 63 -24.56 12.34 25.73
C VAL A 63 -24.38 10.97 25.04
N ALA A 64 -24.19 10.93 23.72
CA ALA A 64 -24.04 9.75 22.87
C ALA A 64 -22.82 9.84 21.91
N TYR A 65 -22.35 8.70 21.38
CA TYR A 65 -21.18 8.57 20.50
C TYR A 65 -21.76 8.67 19.09
N GLY A 66 -20.98 9.16 18.15
CA GLY A 66 -21.43 9.24 16.77
C GLY A 66 -21.72 7.84 16.23
N THR A 67 -22.97 7.58 15.83
CA THR A 67 -23.37 6.34 15.16
C THR A 67 -23.11 6.41 13.65
N THR A 68 -22.87 7.61 13.12
CA THR A 68 -22.51 7.83 11.72
C THR A 68 -21.28 8.72 11.62
N LEU A 69 -20.45 8.47 10.60
CA LEU A 69 -19.27 9.30 10.30
C LEU A 69 -19.66 10.73 9.92
N ALA A 70 -20.80 10.90 9.26
CA ALA A 70 -21.33 12.21 8.85
C ALA A 70 -21.68 13.08 10.08
N ALA A 71 -22.31 12.51 11.11
CA ALA A 71 -22.65 13.23 12.34
C ALA A 71 -21.42 13.79 13.07
N MET A 72 -20.26 13.16 12.87
CA MET A 72 -18.98 13.61 13.44
C MET A 72 -18.14 14.44 12.48
N GLY A 73 -18.58 14.68 11.24
CA GLY A 73 -17.79 15.37 10.23
C GLY A 73 -16.52 14.62 9.80
N VAL A 74 -16.52 13.29 9.89
CA VAL A 74 -15.38 12.45 9.48
C VAL A 74 -15.57 11.97 8.05
N ALA A 75 -14.55 12.15 7.20
CA ALA A 75 -14.56 11.63 5.84
C ALA A 75 -14.59 10.09 5.83
N ARG A 76 -15.33 9.51 4.87
CA ARG A 76 -15.44 8.05 4.73
C ARG A 76 -14.18 7.40 4.18
N THR A 77 -13.27 8.17 3.60
CA THR A 77 -12.05 7.68 2.96
C THR A 77 -10.82 8.13 3.76
N SER A 78 -9.79 7.27 3.80
CA SER A 78 -8.49 7.65 4.33
C SER A 78 -7.84 8.74 3.47
N SER A 79 -6.80 9.40 4.02
CA SER A 79 -6.18 10.55 3.36
C SER A 79 -5.52 10.19 2.03
N GLY A 80 -4.97 8.99 1.94
CA GLY A 80 -4.40 8.43 0.72
C GLY A 80 -5.42 7.75 -0.19
N GLY A 81 -6.71 7.74 0.16
CA GLY A 81 -7.77 7.11 -0.65
C GLY A 81 -7.73 5.59 -0.71
N TYR A 82 -6.89 4.93 0.10
CA TYR A 82 -6.69 3.48 0.05
C TYR A 82 -7.70 2.68 0.89
N TYR A 83 -8.36 3.32 1.86
CA TYR A 83 -9.29 2.64 2.77
C TYR A 83 -10.58 3.42 2.95
N THR A 84 -11.67 2.69 3.19
CA THR A 84 -12.93 3.23 3.65
C THR A 84 -13.09 2.99 5.15
N VAL A 85 -13.37 4.04 5.90
CA VAL A 85 -13.72 3.97 7.32
C VAL A 85 -15.24 3.83 7.42
N ALA A 86 -15.69 2.97 8.33
CA ALA A 86 -17.08 2.78 8.69
C ALA A 86 -17.20 2.59 10.21
N ILE A 87 -18.35 2.97 10.76
CA ILE A 87 -18.72 2.65 12.14
C ILE A 87 -19.75 1.55 12.06
N SER A 88 -19.55 0.50 12.85
CA SER A 88 -20.51 -0.58 13.02
C SER A 88 -20.87 -0.64 14.50
N GLY A 89 -22.17 -0.69 14.77
CA GLY A 89 -22.77 -0.75 16.10
C GLY A 89 -24.26 -0.94 15.96
#